data_AF-A0A816GMY8-F1
#
_entry.id   AF-A0A816GMY8-F1
#
_cell.length_a   1.000
_cell.length_b   1.000
_cell.length_c   1.000
_cell.angle_alpha   90.00
_cell.angle_beta   90.00
_cell.angle_gamma   90.00
#
_symmetry.space_group_name_H-M   'P 1'
#
loop_
_entity.id
_entity.type
_entity.pdbx_description
1 polymer ?
#
loop_
_entity_poly.entity_id
_entity_poly.type
_entity_poly.pdbx_seq_one_letter_code
_entity_poly.pdbx_strand_id
1 'polypeptide(L)'
;MILLSIYESPIIIAPSTFHCLAHIDGEVATARGATEAECIYTYNWMYSTMPEEKVLQTTGPKFLHVYLTTPIEILEKIVSQAENNGYRSIVITCDHPTDRVRDNVLPLFEEASKAIDLELTKCMPMPNMN
;
A
#
# COMPACT_ATOMS: atom_id res chain seq x y z
N MET A 1 -5.82 15.78 15.68
CA MET A 1 -4.38 15.55 15.96
C MET A 1 -4.11 14.05 15.86
N ILE A 2 -3.17 13.64 15.01
CA ILE A 2 -2.71 12.25 14.85
C ILE A 2 -1.18 12.30 14.91
N LEU A 3 -0.55 11.50 15.77
CA LEU A 3 0.92 11.48 15.96
C LEU A 3 1.51 12.89 16.19
N LEU A 4 0.85 13.67 17.05
CA LEU A 4 1.23 15.06 17.38
C LEU A 4 1.23 16.04 16.18
N SER A 5 0.75 15.61 15.02
CA SER A 5 0.54 16.45 13.83
C SER A 5 -0.94 16.79 13.66
N ILE A 6 -1.21 17.95 13.09
CA ILE A 6 -2.56 18.41 12.73
C ILE A 6 -2.82 17.96 11.29
N TYR A 7 -4.00 17.38 11.08
CA TYR A 7 -4.54 16.99 9.77
C TYR A 7 -5.96 17.53 9.68
N GLU A 8 -6.39 17.84 8.47
CA GLU A 8 -7.73 18.38 8.18
C GLU A 8 -8.84 17.40 8.59
N SER A 9 -8.65 16.11 8.31
CA SER A 9 -9.57 15.04 8.70
C SER A 9 -8.99 14.13 9.80
N PRO A 10 -9.82 13.60 10.71
CA PRO A 10 -9.41 12.54 11.64
C PRO A 10 -9.44 11.14 11.01
N ILE A 11 -9.72 11.01 9.71
CA ILE A 11 -9.90 9.73 9.02
C ILE A 11 -8.60 9.29 8.34
N ILE A 12 -8.30 8.00 8.50
CA ILE A 12 -7.20 7.30 7.83
C ILE A 12 -7.80 6.16 7.01
N ILE A 13 -7.40 6.07 5.74
CA ILE A 13 -7.70 4.90 4.92
C ILE A 13 -6.79 3.76 5.42
N ALA A 14 -7.41 2.69 5.89
CA ALA A 14 -6.72 1.52 6.41
C ALA A 14 -5.83 0.86 5.34
N PRO A 15 -4.70 0.23 5.75
CA PRO A 15 -3.85 -0.48 4.82
C PRO A 15 -4.63 -1.60 4.14
N SER A 16 -4.72 -1.51 2.82
CA SER A 16 -5.33 -2.51 1.96
C SER A 16 -4.54 -2.55 0.65
N THR A 17 -4.59 -3.70 -0.02
CA THR A 17 -3.80 -4.01 -1.21
C THR A 17 -4.75 -4.46 -2.32
N PHE A 18 -4.22 -4.76 -3.51
CA PHE A 18 -5.03 -5.30 -4.61
C PHE A 18 -6.07 -4.32 -5.16
N HIS A 19 -5.82 -3.00 -5.08
CA HIS A 19 -6.83 -1.99 -5.46
C HIS A 19 -7.22 -2.06 -6.93
N CYS A 20 -6.36 -2.64 -7.79
CA CYS A 20 -6.71 -2.91 -9.18
C CYS A 20 -7.90 -3.85 -9.36
N LEU A 21 -8.26 -4.68 -8.38
CA LEU A 21 -9.52 -5.45 -8.45
C LEU A 21 -10.76 -4.54 -8.47
N ALA A 22 -10.65 -3.33 -7.94
CA ALA A 22 -11.74 -2.36 -7.89
C ALA A 22 -11.64 -1.31 -9.02
N HIS A 23 -10.43 -0.88 -9.37
CA HIS A 23 -10.22 0.18 -10.37
C HIS A 23 -8.85 0.09 -11.04
N ILE A 24 -8.75 0.27 -12.36
CA ILE A 24 -7.50 0.13 -13.14
C ILE A 24 -6.33 1.01 -12.65
N ASP A 25 -6.62 2.19 -12.10
CA ASP A 25 -5.61 3.08 -11.51
C ASP A 25 -5.14 2.66 -10.11
N GLY A 26 -5.75 1.61 -9.53
CA GLY A 26 -5.34 0.98 -8.27
C GLY A 26 -5.12 1.97 -7.12
N GLU A 27 -4.02 1.77 -6.39
CA GLU A 27 -3.67 2.58 -5.22
C GLU A 27 -3.42 4.07 -5.57
N VAL A 28 -3.12 4.40 -6.84
CA VAL A 28 -3.00 5.81 -7.28
C VAL A 28 -4.36 6.52 -7.22
N ALA A 29 -5.44 5.85 -7.65
CA ALA A 29 -6.79 6.40 -7.51
C ALA A 29 -7.18 6.55 -6.04
N THR A 30 -6.86 5.57 -5.19
CA THR A 30 -7.12 5.65 -3.74
C THR A 30 -6.38 6.82 -3.10
N ALA A 31 -5.09 7.03 -3.45
CA ALA A 31 -4.31 8.13 -2.90
C ALA A 31 -4.83 9.52 -3.35
N ARG A 32 -5.30 9.64 -4.60
CA ARG A 32 -5.98 10.85 -5.09
C ARG A 32 -7.28 11.11 -4.34
N GLY A 33 -8.14 10.09 -4.22
CA GLY A 33 -9.39 10.20 -3.46
C GLY A 33 -9.16 10.54 -1.99
N ALA A 34 -8.12 9.99 -1.36
CA ALA A 34 -7.74 10.35 0.00
C ALA A 34 -7.38 11.84 0.12
N THR A 35 -6.65 12.37 -0.86
CA THR A 35 -6.30 13.80 -0.90
C THR A 35 -7.54 14.66 -1.03
N GLU A 36 -8.44 14.34 -1.96
CA GLU A 36 -9.68 15.09 -2.17
C GLU A 36 -10.60 15.05 -0.94
N ALA A 37 -10.59 13.95 -0.21
CA ALA A 37 -11.31 13.79 1.05
C ALA A 37 -10.53 14.31 2.28
N GLU A 38 -9.37 14.93 2.08
CA GLU A 38 -8.50 15.47 3.12
C GLU A 38 -8.09 14.43 4.19
N CYS A 39 -8.06 13.16 3.80
CA CYS A 39 -7.73 12.00 4.63
C CYS A 39 -6.28 11.55 4.43
N ILE A 40 -5.78 10.77 5.39
CA ILE A 40 -4.47 10.12 5.27
C ILE A 40 -4.62 8.79 4.55
N TYR A 41 -3.80 8.54 3.54
CA TYR A 41 -3.72 7.23 2.90
C TYR A 41 -2.60 6.39 3.52
N THR A 42 -2.88 5.12 3.82
CA THR A 42 -1.88 4.16 4.27
C THR A 42 -1.51 3.21 3.13
N TYR A 43 -0.34 3.41 2.53
CA TYR A 43 0.14 2.62 1.40
C TYR A 43 0.84 1.34 1.86
N ASN A 44 0.49 0.18 1.30
CA ASN A 44 1.14 -1.09 1.63
C ASN A 44 2.34 -1.34 0.71
N TRP A 45 3.55 -1.36 1.27
CA TRP A 45 4.76 -1.50 0.47
C TRP A 45 4.93 -2.88 -0.17
N MET A 46 4.39 -3.93 0.43
CA MET A 46 4.68 -5.31 0.04
C MET A 46 3.76 -5.84 -1.05
N TYR A 47 2.47 -5.45 -1.04
CA TYR A 47 1.45 -6.11 -1.87
C TYR A 47 0.56 -5.14 -2.67
N SER A 48 0.92 -3.86 -2.76
CA SER A 48 0.18 -2.93 -3.61
C SER A 48 0.32 -3.29 -5.09
N THR A 49 -0.73 -3.05 -5.86
CA THR A 49 -0.72 -3.28 -7.31
C THR A 49 0.00 -2.18 -8.08
N MET A 50 -0.07 -0.95 -7.59
CA MET A 50 0.65 0.18 -8.15
C MET A 50 1.99 0.38 -7.44
N PRO A 51 3.09 0.63 -8.20
CA PRO A 51 4.38 0.95 -7.62
C PRO A 51 4.32 2.17 -6.71
N GLU A 52 5.10 2.10 -5.64
CA GLU A 52 5.27 3.18 -4.66
C GLU A 52 5.58 4.52 -5.34
N GLU A 53 6.48 4.52 -6.33
CA GLU A 53 6.86 5.70 -7.09
C GLU A 53 5.67 6.42 -7.72
N LYS A 54 4.69 5.68 -8.24
CA LYS A 54 3.48 6.27 -8.83
C LYS A 54 2.54 6.83 -7.76
N VAL A 55 2.42 6.14 -6.64
CA VAL A 55 1.59 6.60 -5.51
C VAL A 55 2.18 7.86 -4.90
N LEU A 56 3.51 7.93 -4.74
CA LEU A 56 4.22 9.10 -4.20
C LEU A 56 4.13 10.35 -5.08
N GLN A 57 3.84 10.21 -6.39
CA GLN A 57 3.55 11.34 -7.28
C GLN A 57 2.21 12.03 -6.96
N THR A 58 1.33 11.39 -6.18
CA THR A 58 0.09 12.02 -5.71
C THR A 58 0.34 12.92 -4.51
N THR A 59 -0.50 13.93 -4.33
CA THR A 59 -0.46 14.83 -3.16
C THR A 59 -1.10 14.17 -1.93
N GLY A 60 -1.19 14.91 -0.82
CA GLY A 60 -1.83 14.43 0.40
C GLY A 60 -0.92 13.58 1.30
N PRO A 61 -1.22 13.53 2.61
CA PRO A 61 -0.41 12.83 3.60
C PRO A 61 -0.50 11.31 3.43
N LYS A 62 0.64 10.64 3.57
CA LYS A 62 0.75 9.18 3.43
C LYS A 62 1.48 8.56 4.61
N PHE A 63 1.00 7.42 5.06
CA PHE A 63 1.71 6.51 5.96
C PHE A 63 2.17 5.28 5.18
N LEU A 64 3.29 4.71 5.60
CA LEU A 64 3.84 3.49 5.01
C LEU A 64 3.42 2.30 5.86
N HIS A 65 2.76 1.33 5.25
CA HIS A 65 2.42 0.06 5.89
C HIS A 65 3.35 -1.06 5.44
N VAL A 66 3.83 -1.82 6.42
CA VAL A 66 4.76 -2.94 6.25
C VAL A 66 4.34 -4.13 7.12
N TYR A 67 4.64 -5.33 6.64
CA TYR A 67 4.62 -6.53 7.46
C TYR A 67 6.01 -6.79 8.03
N LEU A 68 6.08 -7.39 9.22
CA LEU A 68 7.35 -7.96 9.70
C LEU A 68 7.77 -9.07 8.74
N THR A 69 8.96 -8.94 8.17
CA THR A 69 9.50 -9.89 7.18
C THR A 69 10.89 -10.34 7.57
N THR A 70 11.34 -11.46 7.00
CA THR A 70 12.70 -11.99 7.13
C THR A 70 13.28 -12.13 5.73
N PRO A 71 14.51 -11.64 5.46
CA PRO A 71 15.45 -10.97 6.38
C PRO A 71 14.98 -9.60 6.90
N ILE A 72 15.37 -9.24 8.13
CA ILE A 72 14.99 -7.97 8.78
C ILE A 72 15.63 -6.77 8.08
N GLU A 73 16.76 -6.99 7.42
CA GLU A 73 17.54 -6.02 6.65
C GLU A 73 16.70 -5.38 5.52
N ILE A 74 15.73 -6.12 4.97
CA ILE A 74 14.76 -5.58 4.00
C ILE A 74 13.91 -4.51 4.69
N LEU A 75 13.37 -4.82 5.88
CA LEU A 75 12.56 -3.88 6.64
C LEU A 75 13.36 -2.64 7.06
N GLU A 76 14.61 -2.81 7.49
CA GLU A 76 15.49 -1.69 7.85
C GLU A 76 15.74 -0.74 6.67
N LYS A 77 16.02 -1.29 5.48
CA LYS A 77 16.19 -0.51 4.24
C LYS A 77 14.93 0.30 3.90
N ILE A 78 13.75 -0.31 4.02
CA ILE A 78 12.48 0.35 3.71
C ILE A 78 12.18 1.46 4.71
N VAL A 79 12.28 1.15 6.01
CA VAL A 79 11.98 2.11 7.09
C VAL A 79 12.95 3.29 7.07
N SER A 80 14.24 3.04 6.80
CA SER A 80 15.24 4.12 6.70
C SER A 80 15.02 5.07 5.51
N GLN A 81 14.33 4.62 4.46
CA GLN A 81 14.01 5.45 3.29
C GLN A 81 12.64 6.11 3.38
N ALA A 82 11.77 5.67 4.30
CA ALA A 82 10.38 6.11 4.36
C ALA A 82 10.22 7.62 4.55
N GLU A 83 11.02 8.24 5.43
CA GLU A 83 10.96 9.69 5.64
C GLU A 83 11.39 10.46 4.37
N ASN A 84 12.46 10.00 3.71
CA ASN A 84 12.94 10.60 2.45
C ASN A 84 11.92 10.45 1.31
N ASN A 85 11.13 9.38 1.33
CA ASN A 85 10.03 9.13 0.40
C ASN A 85 8.76 9.94 0.74
N GLY A 86 8.77 10.72 1.82
CA GLY A 86 7.67 11.62 2.19
C GLY A 86 6.60 10.99 3.09
N TYR A 87 6.81 9.78 3.61
CA TYR A 87 5.89 9.19 4.57
C TYR A 87 5.97 9.85 5.94
N ARG A 88 4.82 9.97 6.60
CA ARG A 88 4.69 10.65 7.90
C ARG A 88 4.64 9.70 9.08
N SER A 89 4.50 8.39 8.82
CA SER A 89 4.48 7.35 9.84
C SER A 89 4.69 5.97 9.22
N ILE A 90 5.04 5.00 10.07
CA ILE A 90 5.08 3.58 9.76
C ILE A 90 3.92 2.89 10.50
N VAL A 91 3.16 2.09 9.77
CA VAL A 91 2.09 1.24 10.29
C VAL A 91 2.53 -0.21 10.15
N ILE A 92 2.55 -0.96 11.26
CA ILE A 92 2.95 -2.36 11.28
C ILE A 92 1.74 -3.21 11.66
N THR A 93 1.43 -4.19 10.83
CA THR A 93 0.42 -5.19 11.15
C THR A 93 1.06 -6.36 11.89
N CYS A 94 0.61 -6.61 13.13
CA CYS A 94 1.14 -7.66 14.03
C CYS A 94 0.18 -8.84 14.24
N ASP A 95 -1.06 -8.77 13.75
CA ASP A 95 -2.08 -9.81 13.88
C ASP A 95 -2.02 -10.85 12.73
N HIS A 96 -1.12 -10.65 11.77
CA HIS A 96 -0.89 -11.53 10.62
C HIS A 96 0.54 -12.11 10.67
N PRO A 97 0.83 -13.07 11.58
CA PRO A 97 2.19 -13.50 11.92
C PRO A 97 2.90 -14.34 10.83
N THR A 98 2.17 -14.72 9.79
CA THR A 98 2.67 -15.54 8.68
C THR A 98 2.24 -14.91 7.37
N ASP A 99 3.11 -14.91 6.37
CA ASP A 99 2.77 -14.42 5.03
C ASP A 99 1.74 -15.34 4.35
N ARG A 100 0.46 -15.12 4.62
CA ARG A 100 -0.63 -15.85 3.95
C ARG A 100 -0.98 -15.25 2.59
N VAL A 101 -0.49 -14.06 2.27
CA VAL A 101 -0.90 -13.34 1.06
C VAL A 101 -0.30 -14.02 -0.16
N ARG A 102 1.00 -14.33 -0.11
CA ARG A 102 1.70 -14.98 -1.22
C ARG A 102 1.04 -16.27 -1.68
N ASP A 103 0.82 -17.19 -0.75
CA ASP A 103 0.40 -18.55 -1.11
C ASP A 103 -1.12 -18.71 -1.23
N ASN A 104 -1.91 -17.84 -0.58
CA ASN A 104 -3.37 -18.00 -0.53
C ASN A 104 -4.15 -16.89 -1.25
N VAL A 105 -3.59 -15.70 -1.41
CA VAL A 105 -4.32 -14.54 -1.95
C VAL A 105 -3.86 -14.21 -3.38
N LEU A 106 -2.56 -14.26 -3.67
CA LEU A 106 -2.04 -13.99 -5.02
C LEU A 106 -2.67 -14.87 -6.11
N PRO A 107 -2.84 -16.21 -5.92
CA PRO A 107 -3.46 -17.04 -6.94
C PRO A 107 -4.91 -16.61 -7.23
N LEU A 108 -5.66 -16.25 -6.18
CA LEU A 108 -7.04 -15.78 -6.31
C LEU A 108 -7.11 -14.42 -7.02
N PHE A 109 -6.16 -13.53 -6.76
CA PHE A 109 -6.05 -12.27 -7.48
C PHE A 109 -5.79 -12.50 -8.98
N GLU A 110 -4.88 -13.42 -9.31
CA GLU A 110 -4.57 -13.74 -10.71
C GLU A 110 -5.80 -14.28 -11.44
N GLU A 111 -6.56 -15.17 -10.82
CA GLU A 111 -7.81 -15.68 -11.36
C GLU A 111 -8.86 -14.57 -11.51
N ALA A 112 -9.07 -13.76 -10.48
CA ALA A 112 -10.05 -12.68 -10.48
C ALA A 112 -9.73 -11.60 -11.54
N SER A 113 -8.47 -11.21 -11.67
CA SER A 113 -8.04 -10.22 -12.66
C SER A 113 -8.34 -10.68 -14.09
N LYS A 114 -8.05 -11.94 -14.43
CA LYS A 114 -8.39 -12.54 -15.74
C LYS A 114 -9.90 -12.54 -16.03
N ALA A 115 -10.72 -12.67 -15.00
CA ALA A 115 -12.18 -12.72 -15.15
C ALA A 115 -12.83 -11.33 -15.32
N ILE A 116 -12.22 -10.28 -14.77
CA ILE A 116 -12.77 -8.91 -14.80
C ILE A 116 -12.33 -8.19 -16.07
N ASP A 117 -11.02 -8.07 -16.29
CA ASP A 117 -10.42 -7.37 -17.43
C ASP A 117 -8.97 -7.84 -17.61
N LEU A 118 -8.62 -8.29 -18.82
CA LEU A 118 -7.27 -8.74 -19.14
C LEU A 118 -6.21 -7.66 -18.90
N GLU A 119 -6.55 -6.37 -18.98
CA GLU A 119 -5.62 -5.28 -18.66
C GLU A 119 -5.22 -5.27 -17.17
N LEU A 120 -6.09 -5.76 -16.27
CA LEU A 120 -5.78 -5.86 -14.84
C LEU A 120 -4.71 -6.92 -14.54
N THR A 121 -4.51 -7.89 -15.43
CA THR A 121 -3.40 -8.85 -15.29
C THR A 121 -2.04 -8.18 -15.40
N LYS A 122 -1.96 -6.95 -15.96
CA LYS A 122 -0.74 -6.14 -16.00
C LYS A 122 -0.46 -5.43 -14.67
N CYS A 123 -1.47 -5.34 -13.80
CA CYS A 123 -1.40 -4.73 -12.48
C CYS A 123 -1.20 -5.79 -11.40
N MET A 124 -0.31 -6.77 -11.65
CA MET A 124 -0.01 -7.77 -10.64
C MET A 124 0.71 -7.12 -9.45
N PRO A 125 0.25 -7.39 -8.23
CA PRO A 125 0.93 -6.97 -7.02
C PRO A 125 2.24 -7.75 -6.95
N MET A 126 3.34 -7.02 -7.08
CA MET A 126 4.66 -7.61 -7.00
C MET A 126 5.11 -7.56 -5.55
N PRO A 127 5.41 -8.71 -4.91
CA PRO A 127 6.09 -8.71 -3.62
C PRO A 127 7.39 -7.95 -3.77
N ASN A 128 7.48 -6.76 -3.20
CA ASN A 128 8.75 -6.05 -3.12
C ASN A 128 9.62 -6.83 -2.12
N MET A 129 10.42 -7.77 -2.60
CA MET A 129 11.25 -8.66 -1.76
C MET A 129 12.75 -8.52 -2.05
N ASN A 130 13.15 -7.53 -2.85
CA ASN A 130 14.53 -7.29 -3.28
C ASN A 130 15.06 -5.92 -2.83
#